data_AF-A0A9R1E2G4-F1
#
_entry.id   AF-A0A9R1E2G4-F1
#
_cell.length_a   1.000
_cell.length_b   1.000
_cell.length_c   1.000
_cell.angle_alpha   90.00
_cell.angle_beta   90.00
_cell.angle_gamma   90.00
#
_symmetry.space_group_name_H-M   'P 1'
#
loop_
_entity.id
_entity.type
_entity.pdbx_description
1 polymer ?
#
loop_
_entity_poly.entity_id
_entity_poly.type
_entity_poly.pdbx_seq_one_letter_code
_entity_poly.pdbx_strand_id
1 'polypeptide(L)'
;MACTHLAAASSPATTAAALRARATAPAAGFARLPATLHPENGGLALRGRRAVTPVVLAAGPAAAAPVADRDGTPAAVKQPIIVIDNYDSFTYNLCQYMGELGLNFEVYRNDELTIEEVKRMKPRGILISPGPGEPQDSGISLQTVLELGPTIPIFGVCMGLQCIGEAFGGKIIRVPSGVMHGKSSPVYYDEVLGKSIFEGLSNPFTAARYHSLVIEEETFPHDELEVTAWTEDGLVMAARHKKYTHIQGVQFHPESIITPEGKKIILNFARYVEEFEKQTSEGK
;
A
#
# COMPACT_ATOMS: atom_id res chain seq x y z
N MET A 1 -47.96 7.57 -57.67
CA MET A 1 -47.28 6.27 -57.95
C MET A 1 -45.96 6.32 -57.22
N ALA A 2 -45.88 5.74 -56.00
CA ALA A 2 -45.29 4.42 -55.70
C ALA A 2 -43.78 4.39 -56.05
N CYS A 3 -42.82 4.00 -55.22
CA CYS A 3 -42.82 3.28 -53.93
C CYS A 3 -41.36 3.32 -53.37
N THR A 4 -41.21 3.24 -52.03
CA THR A 4 -40.16 2.54 -51.23
C THR A 4 -38.65 2.76 -51.56
N HIS A 5 -37.74 3.09 -50.62
CA HIS A 5 -37.49 2.43 -49.33
C HIS A 5 -36.78 3.36 -48.31
N LEU A 6 -37.23 3.27 -47.05
CA LEU A 6 -36.56 3.68 -45.82
C LEU A 6 -35.32 2.81 -45.53
N ALA A 7 -34.30 3.38 -44.87
CA ALA A 7 -33.84 2.88 -43.56
C ALA A 7 -32.84 3.86 -42.92
N ALA A 8 -33.29 4.51 -41.85
CA ALA A 8 -32.45 5.12 -40.83
C ALA A 8 -32.00 4.02 -39.85
N ALA A 9 -30.76 4.07 -39.38
CA ALA A 9 -30.28 3.23 -38.28
C ALA A 9 -29.86 4.14 -37.12
N SER A 10 -30.78 4.28 -36.18
CA SER A 10 -30.60 4.73 -34.80
C SER A 10 -29.88 3.67 -33.97
N SER A 11 -29.20 4.13 -32.91
CA SER A 11 -28.65 3.32 -31.81
C SER A 11 -29.61 2.24 -31.28
N PRO A 12 -29.05 1.30 -30.51
CA PRO A 12 -29.62 1.10 -29.18
C PRO A 12 -28.57 1.07 -28.07
N ALA A 13 -28.94 1.75 -26.98
CA ALA A 13 -28.44 1.47 -25.65
C ALA A 13 -29.11 0.20 -25.09
N THR A 14 -28.47 -0.33 -24.03
CA THR A 14 -29.04 -1.16 -22.97
C THR A 14 -29.25 -2.65 -23.27
N THR A 15 -28.49 -3.51 -22.58
CA THR A 15 -29.04 -4.46 -21.59
C THR A 15 -27.93 -5.12 -20.78
N ALA A 16 -27.88 -4.78 -19.49
CA ALA A 16 -27.38 -5.66 -18.45
C ALA A 16 -28.44 -6.75 -18.20
N ALA A 17 -28.08 -8.03 -18.27
CA ALA A 17 -28.75 -9.12 -17.57
C ALA A 17 -28.00 -10.45 -17.71
N ALA A 18 -27.74 -11.06 -16.55
CA ALA A 18 -27.68 -12.49 -16.29
C ALA A 18 -26.56 -13.34 -16.92
N LEU A 19 -25.70 -13.89 -16.05
CA LEU A 19 -25.72 -15.34 -15.80
C LEU A 19 -25.17 -15.64 -14.39
N ARG A 20 -26.08 -15.88 -13.43
CA ARG A 20 -25.78 -16.58 -12.19
C ARG A 20 -25.99 -18.08 -12.45
N ALA A 21 -24.96 -18.90 -12.24
CA ALA A 21 -25.12 -20.34 -12.07
C ALA A 21 -24.50 -20.74 -10.72
N ARG A 22 -25.38 -21.17 -9.81
CA ARG A 22 -25.05 -21.75 -8.50
C ARG A 22 -24.34 -23.08 -8.70
N ALA A 23 -23.21 -23.28 -8.03
CA ALA A 23 -22.67 -24.60 -7.72
C ALA A 23 -22.69 -24.80 -6.20
N THR A 24 -23.59 -25.67 -5.74
CA THR A 24 -23.71 -26.16 -4.38
C THR A 24 -22.64 -27.21 -4.11
N ALA A 25 -21.86 -27.05 -3.03
CA ALA A 25 -20.98 -28.09 -2.48
C ALA A 25 -21.43 -28.44 -1.04
N PRO A 26 -21.29 -29.72 -0.62
CA PRO A 26 -22.03 -30.27 0.50
C PRO A 26 -21.36 -30.01 1.86
N ALA A 27 -22.21 -29.96 2.89
CA ALA A 27 -21.82 -29.88 4.29
C ALA A 27 -21.11 -31.17 4.74
N ALA A 28 -19.91 -31.02 5.32
CA ALA A 28 -19.26 -32.06 6.10
C ALA A 28 -19.10 -31.55 7.54
N GLY A 29 -19.92 -32.09 8.44
CA GLY A 29 -19.85 -31.81 9.87
C GLY A 29 -18.64 -32.50 10.50
N PHE A 30 -17.99 -31.80 11.42
CA PHE A 30 -17.09 -32.40 12.39
C PHE A 30 -17.65 -32.22 13.79
N ALA A 31 -17.86 -33.36 14.44
CA ALA A 31 -18.39 -33.51 15.77
C ALA A 31 -17.41 -33.00 16.84
N ARG A 32 -17.95 -32.29 17.84
CA ARG A 32 -17.32 -32.02 19.13
C ARG A 32 -17.36 -33.27 20.01
N LEU A 33 -16.28 -33.54 20.73
CA LEU A 33 -16.27 -34.34 21.97
C LEU A 33 -15.23 -33.73 22.96
N PRO A 34 -15.36 -34.01 24.28
CA PRO A 34 -15.40 -32.97 25.29
C PRO A 34 -14.15 -32.87 26.19
N ALA A 35 -14.14 -31.81 27.00
CA ALA A 35 -13.20 -31.53 28.07
C ALA A 35 -13.42 -32.44 29.30
N THR A 36 -12.33 -32.82 29.97
CA THR A 36 -12.31 -33.27 31.37
C THR A 36 -11.06 -32.74 32.09
N LEU A 37 -11.27 -32.25 33.32
CA LEU A 37 -10.33 -31.57 34.22
C LEU A 37 -9.61 -32.56 35.18
N HIS A 38 -8.33 -32.28 35.48
CA HIS A 38 -7.52 -32.30 36.75
C HIS A 38 -7.75 -33.35 37.88
N PRO A 39 -6.90 -33.47 38.94
CA PRO A 39 -5.62 -32.81 39.34
C PRO A 39 -4.48 -33.84 39.66
N GLU A 40 -3.21 -33.52 39.99
CA GLU A 40 -2.70 -33.12 41.32
C GLU A 40 -1.20 -32.70 41.30
N ASN A 41 -0.92 -31.62 42.04
CA ASN A 41 0.18 -31.31 42.95
C ASN A 41 1.62 -31.85 42.75
N GLY A 42 2.55 -30.90 42.61
CA GLY A 42 3.98 -31.08 42.88
C GLY A 42 4.71 -29.74 42.88
N GLY A 43 4.71 -29.04 44.01
CA GLY A 43 5.42 -27.76 44.17
C GLY A 43 6.93 -27.95 44.28
N LEU A 44 7.69 -27.01 43.70
CA LEU A 44 8.98 -26.61 44.24
C LEU A 44 9.25 -25.14 43.88
N ALA A 45 9.56 -24.36 44.90
CA ALA A 45 9.76 -22.93 44.84
C ALA A 45 11.21 -22.53 44.50
N LEU A 46 11.32 -21.35 43.88
CA LEU A 46 12.40 -20.35 43.96
C LEU A 46 13.82 -20.76 43.51
N ARG A 47 14.26 -20.15 42.40
CA ARG A 47 15.38 -19.17 42.39
C ARG A 47 15.71 -18.71 40.96
N GLY A 48 15.95 -17.40 40.82
CA GLY A 48 16.68 -16.85 39.68
C GLY A 48 15.87 -15.89 38.80
N ARG A 49 15.59 -14.68 39.29
CA ARG A 49 15.44 -13.52 38.41
C ARG A 49 16.79 -13.30 37.73
N ARG A 50 17.00 -13.86 36.54
CA ARG A 50 17.98 -13.30 35.61
C ARG A 50 17.34 -12.05 35.02
N ALA A 51 17.88 -10.90 35.39
CA ALA A 51 17.66 -9.68 34.64
C ALA A 51 17.99 -9.98 33.17
N VAL A 52 16.98 -9.93 32.32
CA VAL A 52 17.20 -9.86 30.88
C VAL A 52 17.67 -8.43 30.65
N THR A 53 18.98 -8.27 30.52
CA THR A 53 19.57 -7.02 30.05
C THR A 53 18.94 -6.73 28.69
N PRO A 54 18.38 -5.54 28.43
CA PRO A 54 18.00 -5.21 27.08
C PRO A 54 19.30 -5.27 26.25
N VAL A 55 19.30 -6.07 25.19
CA VAL A 55 20.28 -5.90 24.12
C VAL A 55 19.90 -4.58 23.46
N VAL A 56 20.47 -3.50 23.98
CA VAL A 56 20.57 -2.25 23.25
C VAL A 56 21.50 -2.56 22.09
N LEU A 57 20.92 -2.85 20.92
CA LEU A 57 21.62 -2.66 19.67
C LEU A 57 21.87 -1.15 19.58
N ALA A 58 23.02 -0.74 20.09
CA ALA A 58 23.58 0.55 19.76
C ALA A 58 23.86 0.52 18.26
N ALA A 59 22.87 0.92 17.47
CA ALA A 59 23.13 1.51 16.17
C ALA A 59 23.90 2.80 16.47
N GLY A 60 25.23 2.69 16.59
CA GLY A 60 26.10 3.84 16.49
C GLY A 60 25.85 4.53 15.14
N PRO A 61 26.13 5.84 15.01
CA PRO A 61 25.83 6.58 13.80
C PRO A 61 26.81 6.14 12.71
N ALA A 62 26.49 5.05 12.01
CA ALA A 62 26.93 4.89 10.65
C ALA A 62 25.97 5.73 9.81
N ALA A 63 26.16 7.05 9.83
CA ALA A 63 25.66 7.90 8.77
C ALA A 63 26.30 7.36 7.48
N ALA A 64 25.56 6.52 6.77
CA ALA A 64 25.89 6.17 5.42
C ALA A 64 26.00 7.49 4.67
N ALA A 65 27.19 7.77 4.13
CA ALA A 65 27.41 8.98 3.35
C ALA A 65 26.33 9.04 2.27
N PRO A 66 25.61 10.17 2.12
CA PRO A 66 24.53 10.26 1.15
C PRO A 66 25.11 10.08 -0.25
N VAL A 67 24.74 8.99 -0.91
CA VAL A 67 24.99 8.78 -2.33
C VAL A 67 24.08 9.77 -3.06
N ALA A 68 24.68 10.59 -3.91
CA ALA A 68 24.03 11.72 -4.57
C ALA A 68 22.68 11.35 -5.22
N ASP A 69 21.72 12.27 -5.12
CA ASP A 69 20.44 12.20 -5.80
C ASP A 69 20.67 12.27 -7.33
N ARG A 70 19.72 11.75 -8.11
CA ARG A 70 19.88 11.50 -9.54
C ARG A 70 20.07 12.76 -10.40
N ASP A 71 19.78 13.94 -9.86
CA ASP A 71 19.96 15.23 -10.51
C ASP A 71 21.32 15.89 -10.21
N GLY A 72 22.22 15.21 -9.48
CA GLY A 72 23.53 15.71 -9.12
C GLY A 72 23.53 16.69 -7.95
N THR A 73 22.37 16.96 -7.35
CA THR A 73 22.30 17.71 -6.08
C THR A 73 22.81 16.83 -4.95
N PRO A 74 23.73 17.31 -4.09
CA PRO A 74 24.12 16.55 -2.90
C PRO A 74 22.87 16.24 -2.06
N ALA A 75 22.64 14.98 -1.69
CA ALA A 75 21.45 14.57 -0.93
C ALA A 75 21.31 15.33 0.42
N ALA A 76 22.41 15.92 0.92
CA ALA A 76 22.45 16.80 2.09
C ALA A 76 21.75 18.18 1.92
N VAL A 77 21.29 18.55 0.72
CA VAL A 77 20.68 19.88 0.46
C VAL A 77 19.14 19.82 0.38
N LYS A 78 18.55 18.65 0.14
CA LYS A 78 17.11 18.47 -0.01
C LYS A 78 16.50 17.82 1.23
N GLN A 79 15.29 18.25 1.61
CA GLN A 79 14.53 17.60 2.68
C GLN A 79 14.28 16.11 2.36
N PRO A 80 14.14 15.22 3.34
CA PRO A 80 14.01 13.79 3.08
C PRO A 80 12.61 13.39 2.59
N ILE A 81 12.52 12.22 1.96
CA ILE A 81 11.29 11.42 1.95
C ILE A 81 11.19 10.71 3.31
N ILE A 82 10.03 10.78 3.96
CA ILE A 82 9.81 10.09 5.24
C ILE A 82 9.17 8.74 4.97
N VAL A 83 9.82 7.67 5.46
CA VAL A 83 9.26 6.33 5.47
C VAL A 83 8.66 6.07 6.85
N ILE A 84 7.34 5.86 6.89
CA ILE A 84 6.63 5.43 8.09
C ILE A 84 6.62 3.90 8.08
N ASP A 85 7.43 3.30 8.96
CA ASP A 85 7.53 1.85 9.13
C ASP A 85 6.42 1.34 10.05
N ASN A 86 5.53 0.52 9.49
CA ASN A 86 4.49 -0.19 10.24
C ASN A 86 4.97 -1.55 10.78
N TYR A 87 6.24 -1.65 11.19
CA TYR A 87 6.85 -2.85 11.78
C TYR A 87 6.87 -4.08 10.85
N ASP A 88 7.10 -3.86 9.56
CA ASP A 88 7.13 -4.94 8.58
C ASP A 88 8.55 -5.38 8.23
N SER A 89 8.76 -6.70 8.11
CA SER A 89 10.06 -7.27 7.76
C SER A 89 10.55 -6.87 6.36
N PHE A 90 9.65 -6.47 5.45
CA PHE A 90 9.95 -6.07 4.09
C PHE A 90 10.24 -4.57 3.96
N THR A 91 10.02 -3.75 5.00
CA THR A 91 10.38 -2.31 4.97
C THR A 91 11.85 -2.10 4.62
N TYR A 92 12.75 -3.00 5.07
CA TYR A 92 14.17 -2.96 4.70
C TYR A 92 14.39 -3.03 3.18
N ASN A 93 13.62 -3.85 2.46
CA ASN A 93 13.76 -4.00 1.00
C ASN A 93 13.31 -2.74 0.26
N LEU A 94 12.24 -2.07 0.72
CA LEU A 94 11.84 -0.76 0.22
C LEU A 94 12.98 0.26 0.40
N CYS A 95 13.53 0.33 1.61
CA CYS A 95 14.65 1.22 1.94
C CYS A 95 15.89 0.90 1.09
N GLN A 96 16.17 -0.38 0.84
CA GLN A 96 17.26 -0.79 -0.04
C GLN A 96 17.05 -0.27 -1.46
N TYR A 97 15.84 -0.41 -2.03
CA TYR A 97 15.55 0.15 -3.36
C TYR A 97 15.70 1.66 -3.39
N MET A 98 15.23 2.37 -2.37
CA MET A 98 15.40 3.82 -2.25
C MET A 98 16.87 4.23 -2.18
N GLY A 99 17.69 3.51 -1.39
CA GLY A 99 19.13 3.74 -1.27
C GLY A 99 19.89 3.46 -2.56
N GLU A 100 19.58 2.36 -3.26
CA GLU A 100 20.16 2.03 -4.56
C GLU A 100 19.76 3.03 -5.67
N LEU A 101 18.65 3.75 -5.48
CA LEU A 101 18.21 4.83 -6.37
C LEU A 101 18.81 6.20 -6.01
N GLY A 102 19.58 6.29 -4.91
CA GLY A 102 20.21 7.54 -4.45
C GLY A 102 19.25 8.51 -3.75
N LEU A 103 18.09 8.02 -3.27
CA LEU A 103 17.10 8.89 -2.63
C LEU A 103 17.57 9.31 -1.23
N ASN A 104 17.31 10.57 -0.86
CA ASN A 104 17.43 11.03 0.52
C ASN A 104 16.15 10.65 1.29
N PHE A 105 16.25 9.75 2.27
CA PHE A 105 15.11 9.33 3.08
C PHE A 105 15.49 9.06 4.53
N GLU A 106 14.51 9.22 5.41
CA GLU A 106 14.60 8.89 6.83
C GLU A 106 13.46 7.95 7.20
N VAL A 107 13.73 6.97 8.07
CA VAL A 107 12.78 5.92 8.47
C VAL A 107 12.41 6.10 9.93
N TYR A 108 11.12 6.12 10.21
CA TYR A 108 10.57 6.21 11.55
C TYR A 108 9.46 5.20 11.71
N ARG A 109 9.38 4.58 12.88
CA ARG A 109 8.23 3.72 13.19
C ARG A 109 6.97 4.55 13.38
N ASN A 110 5.83 3.94 13.14
CA ASN A 110 4.53 4.60 13.17
C ASN A 110 4.11 5.20 14.54
N ASP A 111 4.88 4.93 15.59
CA ASP A 111 4.69 5.40 16.97
C ASP A 111 5.86 6.24 17.50
N GLU A 112 6.90 6.49 16.70
CA GLU A 112 8.09 7.25 17.10
C GLU A 112 7.91 8.77 16.96
N LEU A 113 7.04 9.21 16.06
CA LEU A 113 6.79 10.62 15.77
C LEU A 113 5.31 10.96 15.89
N THR A 114 5.04 12.21 16.24
CA THR A 114 3.72 12.85 16.05
C THR A 114 3.61 13.45 14.64
N ILE A 115 2.38 13.65 14.15
CA ILE A 115 2.14 14.31 12.85
C ILE A 115 2.76 15.70 12.79
N GLU A 116 2.74 16.42 13.89
CA GLU A 116 3.29 17.75 14.04
C GLU A 116 4.81 17.76 13.94
N GLU A 117 5.47 16.70 14.41
CA GLU A 117 6.90 16.50 14.21
C GLU A 117 7.21 16.24 12.74
N VAL A 118 6.49 15.31 12.10
CA VAL A 118 6.64 15.04 10.66
C VAL A 118 6.43 16.32 9.84
N LYS A 119 5.42 17.12 10.18
CA LYS A 119 5.16 18.41 9.52
C LYS A 119 6.31 19.41 9.67
N ARG A 120 6.96 19.45 10.84
CA ARG A 120 8.13 20.33 11.08
C ARG A 120 9.36 19.91 10.29
N MET A 121 9.48 18.62 9.97
CA MET A 121 10.55 18.09 9.13
C MET A 121 10.42 18.48 7.66
N LYS A 122 9.23 18.95 7.22
CA LYS A 122 8.95 19.40 5.84
C LYS A 122 9.36 18.34 4.79
N PRO A 123 8.84 17.11 4.89
CA PRO A 123 9.22 16.06 3.97
C PRO A 123 8.79 16.38 2.55
N ARG A 124 9.59 15.95 1.57
CA ARG A 124 9.28 16.11 0.15
C ARG A 124 8.22 15.12 -0.32
N GLY A 125 8.14 13.98 0.36
CA GLY A 125 7.17 12.91 0.13
C GLY A 125 7.12 11.99 1.33
N ILE A 126 6.07 11.19 1.43
CA ILE A 126 5.89 10.21 2.50
C ILE A 126 5.60 8.84 1.88
N LEU A 127 6.31 7.83 2.34
CA LEU A 127 6.05 6.43 2.02
C LEU A 127 5.50 5.74 3.27
N ILE A 128 4.31 5.15 3.17
CA ILE A 128 3.71 4.35 4.25
C ILE A 128 3.96 2.88 3.91
N SER A 129 4.77 2.20 4.72
CA SER A 129 5.21 0.83 4.45
C SER A 129 4.08 -0.19 4.72
N PRO A 130 4.26 -1.45 4.27
CA PRO A 130 3.44 -2.58 4.73
C PRO A 130 3.51 -2.73 6.25
N GLY A 131 2.59 -3.52 6.81
CA GLY A 131 2.52 -3.79 8.25
C GLY A 131 1.60 -4.97 8.54
N PRO A 132 1.76 -5.64 9.70
CA PRO A 132 0.75 -6.55 10.21
C PRO A 132 -0.47 -5.78 10.75
N GLY A 133 -1.57 -6.49 11.02
CA GLY A 133 -2.75 -5.92 11.69
C GLY A 133 -3.72 -5.23 10.73
N GLU A 134 -4.47 -4.26 11.26
CA GLU A 134 -5.44 -3.43 10.54
C GLU A 134 -4.97 -1.96 10.56
N PRO A 135 -5.44 -1.07 9.67
CA PRO A 135 -4.99 0.32 9.65
C PRO A 135 -5.21 1.08 10.95
N GLN A 136 -6.17 0.70 11.79
CA GLN A 136 -6.39 1.31 13.10
C GLN A 136 -5.21 1.09 14.06
N ASP A 137 -4.40 0.06 13.82
CA ASP A 137 -3.20 -0.26 14.61
C ASP A 137 -1.94 0.42 14.04
N SER A 138 -2.05 1.16 12.93
CA SER A 138 -0.91 1.69 12.16
C SER A 138 -0.34 3.03 12.66
N GLY A 139 -0.56 3.34 13.95
CA GLY A 139 -0.07 4.56 14.58
C GLY A 139 -0.48 5.83 13.82
N ILE A 140 0.50 6.66 13.45
CA ILE A 140 0.27 7.92 12.72
C ILE A 140 -0.10 7.76 11.23
N SER A 141 -0.08 6.54 10.67
CA SER A 141 -0.21 6.36 9.22
C SER A 141 -1.55 6.84 8.67
N LEU A 142 -2.66 6.53 9.35
CA LEU A 142 -3.99 6.99 8.95
C LEU A 142 -4.09 8.53 9.02
N GLN A 143 -3.63 9.11 10.12
CA GLN A 143 -3.64 10.55 10.35
C GLN A 143 -2.74 11.29 9.33
N THR A 144 -1.64 10.67 8.91
CA THR A 144 -0.74 11.17 7.87
C THR A 144 -1.47 11.37 6.54
N VAL A 145 -2.28 10.40 6.14
CA VAL A 145 -3.08 10.50 4.90
C VAL A 145 -4.04 11.70 4.97
N LEU A 146 -4.73 11.86 6.10
CA LEU A 146 -5.74 12.91 6.28
C LEU A 146 -5.14 14.31 6.38
N GLU A 147 -4.06 14.47 7.15
CA GLU A 147 -3.55 15.79 7.52
C GLU A 147 -2.42 16.29 6.63
N LEU A 148 -1.56 15.38 6.14
CA LEU A 148 -0.41 15.74 5.32
C LEU A 148 -0.67 15.48 3.84
N GLY A 149 -1.50 14.48 3.53
CA GLY A 149 -1.88 14.11 2.16
C GLY A 149 -2.38 15.27 1.30
N PRO A 150 -3.15 16.26 1.81
CA PRO A 150 -3.55 17.41 0.99
C PRO A 150 -2.40 18.26 0.45
N THR A 151 -1.19 18.14 1.00
CA THR A 151 -0.05 19.03 0.72
C THR A 151 1.25 18.32 0.35
N ILE A 152 1.39 17.03 0.66
CA ILE A 152 2.62 16.25 0.49
C ILE A 152 2.30 14.98 -0.27
N PRO A 153 3.08 14.60 -1.30
CA PRO A 153 2.94 13.31 -1.99
C PRO A 153 2.99 12.13 -1.01
N ILE A 154 2.04 11.21 -1.12
CA ILE A 154 1.95 9.99 -0.30
C ILE A 154 1.93 8.77 -1.21
N PHE A 155 2.79 7.80 -0.90
CA PHE A 155 2.76 6.47 -1.50
C PHE A 155 2.58 5.38 -0.45
N GLY A 156 1.44 4.69 -0.48
CA GLY A 156 1.13 3.60 0.44
C GLY A 156 1.37 2.23 -0.18
N VAL A 157 2.03 1.32 0.55
CA VAL A 157 2.24 -0.07 0.12
C VAL A 157 1.51 -1.03 1.06
N CYS A 158 0.69 -1.93 0.51
CA CYS A 158 -0.10 -2.93 1.24
C CYS A 158 -0.96 -2.28 2.35
N MET A 159 -0.49 -2.28 3.60
CA MET A 159 -1.11 -1.56 4.71
C MET A 159 -1.26 -0.06 4.42
N GLY A 160 -0.29 0.55 3.73
CA GLY A 160 -0.37 1.96 3.34
C GLY A 160 -1.54 2.27 2.40
N LEU A 161 -1.85 1.38 1.44
CA LEU A 161 -3.07 1.54 0.62
C LEU A 161 -4.34 1.35 1.45
N GLN A 162 -4.33 0.43 2.42
CA GLN A 162 -5.46 0.22 3.32
C GLN A 162 -5.71 1.46 4.19
N CYS A 163 -4.66 2.11 4.70
CA CYS A 163 -4.75 3.41 5.38
C CYS A 163 -5.37 4.48 4.48
N ILE A 164 -4.98 4.53 3.20
CA ILE A 164 -5.57 5.45 2.22
C ILE A 164 -7.07 5.15 2.01
N GLY A 165 -7.43 3.89 1.78
CA GLY A 165 -8.82 3.49 1.61
C GLY A 165 -9.68 3.85 2.82
N GLU A 166 -9.19 3.54 4.02
CA GLU A 166 -9.90 3.81 5.27
C GLU A 166 -10.02 5.29 5.60
N ALA A 167 -8.97 6.08 5.37
CA ALA A 167 -8.99 7.53 5.59
C ALA A 167 -10.14 8.21 4.83
N PHE A 168 -10.51 7.66 3.66
CA PHE A 168 -11.59 8.19 2.83
C PHE A 168 -12.90 7.40 2.96
N GLY A 169 -13.04 6.55 3.98
CA GLY A 169 -14.30 5.89 4.35
C GLY A 169 -14.50 4.48 3.80
N GLY A 170 -13.49 3.90 3.13
CA GLY A 170 -13.52 2.51 2.72
C GLY A 170 -13.38 1.55 3.91
N LYS A 171 -14.10 0.43 3.89
CA LYS A 171 -13.90 -0.62 4.92
C LYS A 171 -12.77 -1.55 4.53
N ILE A 172 -12.00 -1.96 5.53
CA ILE A 172 -10.97 -2.99 5.35
C ILE A 172 -11.53 -4.33 5.80
N ILE A 173 -11.55 -5.29 4.89
CA ILE A 173 -12.08 -6.64 5.12
C ILE A 173 -11.04 -7.69 4.81
N ARG A 174 -11.25 -8.91 5.31
CA ARG A 174 -10.46 -10.05 4.87
C ARG A 174 -10.71 -10.33 3.39
N VAL A 175 -9.64 -10.68 2.67
CA VAL A 175 -9.70 -11.09 1.27
C VAL A 175 -10.75 -12.20 1.10
N PRO A 176 -11.81 -11.98 0.29
CA PRO A 176 -12.89 -12.96 0.11
C PRO A 176 -12.40 -14.31 -0.45
N SER A 177 -11.38 -14.30 -1.31
CA SER A 177 -10.76 -15.48 -1.90
C SER A 177 -9.80 -16.24 -0.96
N GLY A 178 -9.68 -15.82 0.31
CA GLY A 178 -8.73 -16.35 1.29
C GLY A 178 -7.37 -15.66 1.27
N VAL A 179 -6.56 -15.94 2.30
CA VAL A 179 -5.25 -15.30 2.53
C VAL A 179 -4.28 -15.59 1.38
N MET A 180 -3.56 -14.55 0.95
CA MET A 180 -2.66 -14.61 -0.19
C MET A 180 -1.26 -14.35 0.31
N HIS A 181 -0.46 -15.41 0.48
CA HIS A 181 0.89 -15.32 1.03
C HIS A 181 1.90 -15.91 0.05
N GLY A 182 2.83 -15.08 -0.44
CA GLY A 182 3.90 -15.51 -1.34
C GLY A 182 3.43 -15.93 -2.74
N LYS A 183 2.26 -15.45 -3.18
CA LYS A 183 1.74 -15.74 -4.51
C LYS A 183 2.06 -14.60 -5.46
N SER A 184 2.39 -14.94 -6.71
CA SER A 184 2.39 -13.98 -7.81
C SER A 184 0.99 -13.87 -8.40
N SER A 185 0.64 -12.70 -8.92
CA SER A 185 -0.58 -12.49 -9.71
C SER A 185 -0.29 -11.51 -10.85
N PRO A 186 -0.87 -11.71 -12.04
CA PRO A 186 -0.92 -10.66 -13.06
C PRO A 186 -1.75 -9.49 -12.54
N VAL A 187 -1.19 -8.28 -12.59
CA VAL A 187 -1.85 -7.04 -12.22
C VAL A 187 -1.97 -6.16 -13.47
N TYR A 188 -3.20 -5.79 -13.79
CA TYR A 188 -3.54 -4.84 -14.84
C TYR A 188 -3.59 -3.44 -14.25
N TYR A 189 -3.29 -2.43 -15.05
CA TYR A 189 -3.42 -1.04 -14.61
C TYR A 189 -3.96 -0.13 -15.71
N ASP A 190 -4.53 0.99 -15.29
CA ASP A 190 -4.98 2.05 -16.20
C ASP A 190 -3.78 2.90 -16.63
N GLU A 191 -3.48 2.91 -17.93
CA GLU A 191 -2.29 3.60 -18.48
C GLU A 191 -2.36 5.13 -18.38
N VAL A 192 -3.54 5.70 -18.15
CA VAL A 192 -3.76 7.15 -18.02
C VAL A 192 -3.78 7.56 -16.55
N LEU A 193 -4.66 6.96 -15.75
CA LEU A 193 -4.84 7.27 -14.33
C LEU A 193 -3.64 6.80 -13.49
N GLY A 194 -3.09 5.63 -13.83
CA GLY A 194 -1.99 5.00 -13.11
C GLY A 194 -0.60 5.42 -13.61
N LYS A 195 -0.51 6.28 -14.63
CA LYS A 195 0.76 6.65 -15.29
C LYS A 195 1.85 7.06 -14.31
N SER A 196 1.52 7.85 -13.28
CA SER A 196 2.45 8.34 -12.27
C SER A 196 3.29 7.26 -11.60
N ILE A 197 2.70 6.09 -11.35
CA ILE A 197 3.34 4.98 -10.62
C ILE A 197 3.71 3.83 -11.56
N PHE A 198 2.93 3.61 -12.63
CA PHE A 198 3.09 2.48 -13.53
C PHE A 198 3.79 2.80 -14.86
N GLU A 199 4.31 4.02 -15.05
CA GLU A 199 5.03 4.39 -16.28
C GLU A 199 6.15 3.40 -16.61
N GLY A 200 6.07 2.82 -17.82
CA GLY A 200 7.08 1.91 -18.36
C GLY A 200 7.06 0.49 -17.77
N LEU A 201 5.98 0.10 -17.08
CA LEU A 201 5.74 -1.29 -16.64
C LEU A 201 4.98 -2.08 -17.70
N SER A 202 5.12 -3.40 -17.68
CA SER A 202 4.32 -4.32 -18.51
C SER A 202 2.84 -4.28 -18.09
N ASN A 203 1.88 -4.41 -19.02
CA ASN A 203 0.45 -4.43 -18.68
C ASN A 203 -0.23 -5.69 -19.27
N PRO A 204 -0.51 -6.73 -18.47
CA PRO A 204 -0.27 -6.82 -17.02
C PRO A 204 1.20 -7.04 -16.67
N PHE A 205 1.58 -6.72 -15.43
CA PHE A 205 2.87 -7.09 -14.83
C PHE A 205 2.67 -8.12 -13.71
N THR A 206 3.75 -8.83 -13.36
CA THR A 206 3.74 -9.79 -12.26
C THR A 206 3.99 -9.08 -10.93
N ALA A 207 3.08 -9.24 -9.97
CA ALA A 207 3.20 -8.67 -8.63
C ALA A 207 3.06 -9.71 -7.52
N ALA A 208 3.81 -9.50 -6.44
CA ALA A 208 3.78 -10.32 -5.23
C ALA A 208 2.67 -9.92 -4.27
N ARG A 209 1.95 -10.91 -3.73
CA ARG A 209 0.83 -10.69 -2.81
C ARG A 209 1.04 -11.42 -1.50
N TYR A 210 0.99 -10.66 -0.41
CA TYR A 210 1.15 -11.13 0.98
C TYR A 210 -0.01 -10.74 1.91
N HIS A 211 -1.01 -10.05 1.37
CA HIS A 211 -2.06 -9.41 2.16
C HIS A 211 -3.19 -10.39 2.53
N SER A 212 -3.68 -10.27 3.76
CA SER A 212 -4.88 -10.94 4.27
C SER A 212 -6.11 -10.02 4.24
N LEU A 213 -5.88 -8.71 4.15
CA LEU A 213 -6.88 -7.65 4.16
C LEU A 213 -6.84 -6.86 2.84
N VAL A 214 -7.96 -6.27 2.47
CA VAL A 214 -8.17 -5.41 1.29
C VAL A 214 -9.26 -4.39 1.58
N ILE A 215 -9.31 -3.33 0.77
CA ILE A 215 -10.45 -2.42 0.72
C ILE A 215 -11.65 -3.20 0.15
N GLU A 216 -12.78 -3.17 0.83
CA GLU A 216 -14.02 -3.80 0.41
C GLU A 216 -14.58 -3.11 -0.84
N GLU A 217 -14.92 -3.89 -1.86
CA GLU A 217 -15.46 -3.37 -3.13
C GLU A 217 -16.79 -2.62 -2.93
N GLU A 218 -17.70 -3.15 -2.12
CA GLU A 218 -19.03 -2.56 -1.87
C GLU A 218 -18.96 -1.20 -1.16
N THR A 219 -17.89 -0.96 -0.39
CA THR A 219 -17.69 0.30 0.35
C THR A 219 -16.48 1.08 -0.15
N PHE A 220 -15.96 0.75 -1.35
CA PHE A 220 -14.86 1.49 -1.92
C PHE A 220 -15.25 2.97 -2.08
N PRO A 221 -14.44 3.92 -1.58
CA PRO A 221 -14.84 5.33 -1.48
C PRO A 221 -14.70 6.04 -2.83
N HIS A 222 -15.61 5.73 -3.75
CA HIS A 222 -15.57 6.23 -5.13
C HIS A 222 -15.68 7.74 -5.25
N ASP A 223 -16.18 8.46 -4.24
CA ASP A 223 -16.22 9.92 -4.29
C ASP A 223 -14.83 10.56 -4.14
N GLU A 224 -13.91 9.86 -3.44
CA GLU A 224 -12.56 10.37 -3.15
C GLU A 224 -11.46 9.64 -3.93
N LEU A 225 -11.62 8.34 -4.19
CA LEU A 225 -10.60 7.50 -4.80
C LEU A 225 -10.99 6.99 -6.20
N GLU A 226 -9.98 6.77 -7.03
CA GLU A 226 -10.04 6.06 -8.32
C GLU A 226 -9.18 4.81 -8.26
N VAL A 227 -9.72 3.68 -8.69
CA VAL A 227 -8.95 2.45 -8.87
C VAL A 227 -8.00 2.64 -10.06
N THR A 228 -6.71 2.33 -9.86
CA THR A 228 -5.67 2.48 -10.90
C THR A 228 -5.03 1.15 -11.29
N ALA A 229 -5.22 0.08 -10.50
CA ALA A 229 -4.80 -1.27 -10.86
C ALA A 229 -5.73 -2.33 -10.25
N TRP A 230 -5.84 -3.48 -10.91
CA TRP A 230 -6.69 -4.60 -10.49
C TRP A 230 -6.14 -5.95 -10.98
N THR A 231 -6.59 -7.05 -10.38
CA THR A 231 -6.40 -8.42 -10.93
C THR A 231 -7.56 -8.81 -11.84
N GLU A 232 -7.42 -9.91 -12.57
CA GLU A 232 -8.44 -10.42 -13.52
C GLU A 232 -9.83 -10.65 -12.87
N ASP A 233 -9.85 -11.02 -11.58
CA ASP A 233 -11.07 -11.21 -10.78
C ASP A 233 -11.64 -9.90 -10.20
N GLY A 234 -11.08 -8.75 -10.58
CA GLY A 234 -11.58 -7.42 -10.20
C GLY A 234 -11.07 -6.91 -8.86
N LEU A 235 -10.18 -7.64 -8.16
CA LEU A 235 -9.67 -7.18 -6.88
C LEU A 235 -8.79 -5.93 -7.05
N VAL A 236 -9.09 -4.88 -6.30
CA VAL A 236 -8.35 -3.61 -6.31
C VAL A 236 -6.90 -3.84 -5.89
N MET A 237 -5.97 -3.47 -6.77
CA MET A 237 -4.54 -3.59 -6.58
C MET A 237 -3.82 -2.25 -6.45
N ALA A 238 -4.45 -1.16 -6.85
CA ALA A 238 -3.97 0.19 -6.60
C ALA A 238 -5.10 1.21 -6.69
N ALA A 239 -4.94 2.32 -5.98
CA ALA A 239 -5.83 3.47 -6.08
C ALA A 239 -5.06 4.78 -5.92
N ARG A 240 -5.69 5.86 -6.38
CA ARG A 240 -5.24 7.24 -6.13
C ARG A 240 -6.40 8.12 -5.72
N HIS A 241 -6.11 9.22 -5.04
CA HIS A 241 -7.12 10.23 -4.74
C HIS A 241 -7.46 11.07 -5.99
N LYS A 242 -8.74 11.42 -6.17
CA LYS A 242 -9.27 12.24 -7.27
C LYS A 242 -8.75 13.68 -7.26
N LYS A 243 -8.92 14.37 -6.13
CA LYS A 243 -8.48 15.75 -5.92
C LYS A 243 -6.98 15.86 -5.66
N TYR A 244 -6.47 15.11 -4.69
CA TYR A 244 -5.06 15.12 -4.29
C TYR A 244 -4.33 13.98 -5.00
N THR A 245 -4.18 14.06 -6.33
CA THR A 245 -3.69 12.95 -7.17
C THR A 245 -2.29 12.43 -6.80
N HIS A 246 -1.57 13.19 -5.98
CA HIS A 246 -0.31 12.81 -5.35
C HIS A 246 -0.44 11.85 -4.16
N ILE A 247 -1.66 11.51 -3.71
CA ILE A 247 -1.94 10.43 -2.76
C ILE A 247 -2.27 9.17 -3.56
N GLN A 248 -1.39 8.18 -3.49
CA GLN A 248 -1.48 6.95 -4.28
C GLN A 248 -1.07 5.75 -3.42
N GLY A 249 -1.54 4.55 -3.76
CA GLY A 249 -1.07 3.34 -3.09
C GLY A 249 -1.32 2.07 -3.88
N VAL A 250 -0.59 1.02 -3.51
CA VAL A 250 -0.64 -0.32 -4.12
C VAL A 250 -0.91 -1.38 -3.05
N GLN A 251 -1.69 -2.41 -3.38
CA GLN A 251 -2.04 -3.51 -2.49
C GLN A 251 -0.98 -4.61 -2.45
N PHE A 252 -0.24 -4.76 -3.56
CA PHE A 252 0.86 -5.72 -3.72
C PHE A 252 2.18 -5.15 -3.19
N HIS A 253 3.21 -5.98 -3.18
CA HIS A 253 4.53 -5.66 -2.60
C HIS A 253 5.57 -5.42 -3.70
N PRO A 254 5.84 -4.15 -4.10
CA PRO A 254 6.88 -3.83 -5.08
C PRO A 254 8.30 -4.19 -4.60
N GLU A 255 8.52 -4.30 -3.29
CA GLU A 255 9.81 -4.66 -2.70
C GLU A 255 10.11 -6.16 -2.67
N SER A 256 9.14 -6.98 -3.07
CA SER A 256 9.35 -8.42 -3.15
C SER A 256 10.12 -8.79 -4.41
N ILE A 257 11.01 -9.77 -4.29
CA ILE A 257 11.70 -10.41 -5.42
C ILE A 257 10.73 -11.04 -6.44
N ILE A 258 9.50 -11.34 -6.02
CA ILE A 258 8.43 -11.88 -6.87
C ILE A 258 7.80 -10.78 -7.76
N THR A 259 8.11 -9.51 -7.52
CA THR A 259 7.70 -8.35 -8.33
C THR A 259 8.90 -7.80 -9.11
N PRO A 260 9.27 -8.35 -10.29
CA PRO A 260 10.52 -7.98 -10.99
C PRO A 260 10.62 -6.49 -11.33
N GLU A 261 9.49 -5.85 -11.61
CA GLU A 261 9.42 -4.44 -12.00
C GLU A 261 9.23 -3.49 -10.80
N GLY A 262 9.25 -4.01 -9.56
CA GLY A 262 8.88 -3.25 -8.37
C GLY A 262 9.84 -2.11 -8.01
N LYS A 263 11.15 -2.25 -8.29
CA LYS A 263 12.09 -1.12 -8.15
C LYS A 263 11.75 0.06 -9.08
N LYS A 264 11.16 -0.21 -10.26
CA LYS A 264 10.70 0.85 -11.18
C LYS A 264 9.50 1.61 -10.60
N ILE A 265 8.63 0.96 -9.83
CA ILE A 265 7.52 1.60 -9.11
C ILE A 265 8.07 2.62 -8.10
N ILE A 266 9.08 2.24 -7.30
CA ILE A 266 9.72 3.14 -6.34
C ILE A 266 10.41 4.32 -7.04
N LEU A 267 11.05 4.06 -8.19
CA LEU A 267 11.60 5.12 -9.02
C LEU A 267 10.53 6.08 -9.55
N ASN A 268 9.40 5.57 -10.02
CA ASN A 268 8.31 6.39 -10.54
C ASN A 268 7.71 7.28 -9.44
N PHE A 269 7.56 6.76 -8.21
CA PHE A 269 7.19 7.56 -7.05
C PHE A 269 8.19 8.70 -6.79
N ALA A 270 9.50 8.41 -6.78
CA ALA A 270 10.52 9.43 -6.58
C ALA A 270 10.49 10.54 -7.65
N ARG A 271 10.35 10.15 -8.94
CA ARG A 271 10.19 11.10 -10.05
C ARG A 271 8.94 11.96 -9.89
N TYR A 272 7.85 11.36 -9.40
CA TYR A 272 6.61 12.07 -9.16
C TYR A 272 6.75 13.10 -8.03
N VAL A 273 7.49 12.79 -6.95
CA VAL A 273 7.83 13.75 -5.89
C VAL A 273 8.59 14.95 -6.46
N GLU A 274 9.62 14.73 -7.29
CA GLU A 274 10.38 15.82 -7.92
C GLU A 274 9.52 16.71 -8.81
N GLU A 275 8.61 16.11 -9.57
CA GLU A 275 7.69 16.83 -10.46
C GLU A 275 6.68 17.66 -9.66
N PHE A 276 6.12 17.10 -8.58
CA PHE A 276 5.22 17.82 -7.69
C PHE A 276 5.87 19.07 -7.08
N GLU A 277 7.15 18.99 -6.70
CA GLU A 277 7.88 20.14 -6.17
C GLU A 277 8.12 21.24 -7.20
N LYS A 278 8.43 20.88 -8.45
CA LYS A 278 8.58 21.85 -9.53
C LYS A 278 7.27 22.61 -9.75
N GLN A 279 6.16 21.90 -9.85
CA GLN A 279 4.83 22.48 -10.04
C GLN A 279 4.42 23.40 -8.88
N THR A 280 4.71 23.01 -7.64
CA THR A 280 4.40 23.83 -6.46
C THR A 280 5.36 25.00 -6.24
N SER A 281 6.55 24.97 -6.83
CA SER A 281 7.51 26.08 -6.80
C SER A 281 7.27 27.10 -7.91
N GLU A 282 6.84 26.66 -9.09
CA GLU A 282 6.50 27.52 -10.24
C GLU A 282 5.13 28.22 -10.09
N GLY A 283 4.24 27.66 -9.27
CA GLY A 283 2.93 28.24 -8.96
C GLY A 283 2.92 29.26 -7.81
N LYS A 284 4.07 29.58 -7.22
CA LYS A 284 4.24 30.60 -6.16
C LYS A 284 4.82 31.89 -6.73
#